data_AF-A0A5C8EJG2-F1
#
_entry.id   AF-A0A5C8EJG2-F1
#
_cell.length_a   1.000
_cell.length_b   1.000
_cell.length_c   1.000
_cell.angle_alpha   90.00
_cell.angle_beta   90.00
_cell.angle_gamma   90.00
#
_symmetry.space_group_name_H-M   'P 1'
#
loop_
_entity.id
_entity.type
_entity.pdbx_description
1 polymer ?
#
loop_
_entity_poly.entity_id
_entity_poly.type
_entity_poly.pdbx_seq_one_letter_code
_entity_poly.pdbx_strand_id
1 'polypeptide(L)'
;MSALEKLQNEVERQKRKIEEIEKSIETVEKEFNVKFDDERKDIKEQKAFIDEPDLQIAIVGTIKAGKSTFINALFEENIASTDVTPETASLTKFRYSTKNKLEVKFYNKAEWDELWESVKKSEKENKGKVFKEEFESSGAENIKNDYIGASDKIEEVSNIEELKNKVKEYTSK
;
A
#
# COMPACT_ATOMS: atom_id res chain seq x y z
N MET A 1 12.62 -8.59 28.26
CA MET A 1 11.99 -8.96 26.98
C MET A 1 11.45 -7.72 26.29
N SER A 2 11.97 -7.44 25.09
CA SER A 2 11.49 -6.37 24.20
C SER A 2 10.04 -6.62 23.76
N ALA A 3 9.34 -5.57 23.33
CA ALA A 3 8.02 -5.70 22.72
C ALA A 3 8.06 -6.61 21.47
N LEU A 4 9.15 -6.53 20.70
CA LEU A 4 9.35 -7.36 19.52
C LEU A 4 9.46 -8.85 19.87
N GLU A 5 10.24 -9.18 20.91
CA GLU A 5 10.40 -10.57 21.39
C GLU A 5 9.06 -11.14 21.90
N LYS A 6 8.26 -10.32 22.59
CA LYS A 6 6.93 -10.75 23.05
C LYS A 6 6.01 -11.07 21.87
N LEU A 7 6.05 -10.26 20.82
CA LEU A 7 5.27 -10.50 19.60
C LEU A 7 5.74 -11.77 18.88
N GLN A 8 7.05 -11.95 18.71
CA GLN A 8 7.61 -13.16 18.10
C GLN A 8 7.19 -14.42 18.85
N ASN A 9 7.29 -14.41 20.19
CA ASN A 9 6.87 -15.53 21.03
C ASN A 9 5.37 -15.84 20.89
N GLU A 10 4.51 -14.83 20.79
CA GLU A 10 3.08 -15.05 20.59
C GLU A 10 2.78 -15.60 19.20
N VAL A 11 3.46 -15.11 18.14
CA VAL A 11 3.34 -15.66 16.79
C VAL A 11 3.73 -17.15 16.77
N GLU A 12 4.88 -17.51 17.36
CA GLU A 12 5.30 -18.92 17.45
C GLU A 12 4.32 -19.79 18.24
N ARG A 13 3.71 -19.23 19.29
CA ARG A 13 2.69 -19.91 20.08
C ARG A 13 1.43 -20.15 19.24
N GLN A 14 1.00 -19.19 18.44
CA GLN A 14 -0.16 -19.36 17.56
C GLN A 14 0.13 -20.38 16.45
N LYS A 15 1.32 -20.36 15.84
CA LYS A 15 1.74 -21.38 14.86
C LYS A 15 1.62 -22.80 15.42
N ARG A 16 2.14 -23.02 16.63
CA ARG A 16 2.05 -24.33 17.31
C ARG A 16 0.61 -24.78 17.55
N LYS A 17 -0.28 -23.88 17.98
CA LYS A 17 -1.70 -24.21 18.19
C LYS A 17 -2.39 -24.60 16.89
N ILE A 18 -2.11 -23.90 15.79
CA ILE A 18 -2.68 -24.23 14.47
C ILE A 18 -2.23 -25.64 14.05
N GLU A 19 -0.95 -25.97 14.21
CA GLU A 19 -0.45 -27.32 13.91
C GLU A 19 -1.11 -28.42 14.77
N GLU A 20 -1.38 -28.15 16.04
CA GLU A 20 -2.10 -29.07 16.93
C GLU A 20 -3.56 -29.29 16.50
N ILE A 21 -4.24 -28.22 16.08
CA ILE A 21 -5.61 -28.29 15.55
C ILE A 21 -5.64 -29.10 14.25
N GLU A 22 -4.71 -28.86 13.32
CA GLU A 22 -4.63 -29.62 12.07
C GLU A 22 -4.45 -31.12 12.29
N LYS A 23 -3.57 -31.52 13.22
CA LYS A 23 -3.37 -32.93 13.59
C LYS A 23 -4.63 -33.53 14.19
N SER A 24 -5.34 -32.77 15.01
CA SER A 24 -6.59 -33.21 15.64
C SER A 24 -7.68 -33.41 14.59
N ILE A 25 -7.85 -32.45 13.67
CA ILE A 25 -8.78 -32.56 12.53
C ILE A 25 -8.45 -33.80 11.70
N GLU A 26 -7.18 -33.98 11.32
CA GLU A 26 -6.75 -35.14 10.51
C GLU A 26 -7.07 -36.48 11.21
N THR A 27 -6.93 -36.54 12.53
CA THR A 27 -7.27 -37.73 13.33
C THR A 27 -8.77 -38.01 13.29
N VAL A 28 -9.61 -36.99 13.53
CA VAL A 28 -11.07 -37.14 13.54
C VAL A 28 -11.61 -37.48 12.15
N GLU A 29 -11.08 -36.87 11.09
CA GLU A 29 -11.46 -37.20 9.70
C GLU A 29 -11.19 -38.68 9.38
N LYS A 30 -10.04 -39.22 9.82
CA LYS A 30 -9.67 -40.62 9.60
C LYS A 30 -10.51 -41.59 10.43
N GLU A 31 -10.76 -41.28 11.70
CA GLU A 31 -11.49 -42.17 12.60
C GLU A 31 -13.00 -42.19 12.35
N PHE A 32 -13.59 -41.04 12.03
CA PHE A 32 -15.03 -40.88 11.94
C PHE A 32 -15.55 -40.65 10.51
N ASN A 33 -14.67 -40.59 9.51
CA ASN A 33 -15.01 -40.36 8.10
C ASN A 33 -15.90 -39.12 7.87
N VAL A 34 -15.62 -38.07 8.64
CA VAL A 34 -16.22 -36.74 8.52
C VAL A 34 -15.27 -35.79 7.79
N LYS A 35 -15.77 -34.63 7.35
CA LYS A 35 -14.96 -33.60 6.68
C LYS A 35 -15.06 -32.28 7.42
N PHE A 36 -13.94 -31.57 7.51
CA PHE A 36 -13.84 -30.23 8.09
C PHE A 36 -13.33 -29.22 7.04
N ASP A 37 -14.03 -29.18 5.89
CA ASP A 37 -13.60 -28.37 4.74
C ASP A 37 -13.57 -26.87 5.06
N ASP A 38 -14.56 -26.37 5.82
CA ASP A 38 -14.64 -24.97 6.25
C ASP A 38 -13.52 -24.62 7.24
N GLU A 39 -13.28 -25.47 8.25
CA GLU A 39 -12.20 -25.26 9.22
C GLU A 39 -10.81 -25.35 8.56
N ARG A 40 -10.64 -26.24 7.57
CA ARG A 40 -9.40 -26.29 6.78
C ARG A 40 -9.18 -25.03 5.97
N LYS A 41 -10.25 -24.45 5.43
CA LYS A 41 -10.19 -23.16 4.75
C LYS A 41 -9.78 -22.05 5.72
N ASP A 42 -10.42 -21.96 6.89
CA ASP A 42 -10.09 -20.97 7.92
C ASP A 42 -8.64 -21.09 8.40
N ILE A 43 -8.17 -22.32 8.67
CA ILE A 43 -6.78 -22.59 9.06
C ILE A 43 -5.81 -22.14 7.96
N LYS A 44 -6.13 -22.41 6.69
CA LYS A 44 -5.30 -22.00 5.56
C LYS A 44 -5.21 -20.48 5.46
N GLU A 45 -6.32 -19.77 5.64
CA GLU A 45 -6.37 -18.31 5.63
C GLU A 45 -5.56 -17.72 6.81
N GLN A 46 -5.68 -18.29 8.01
CA GLN A 46 -4.90 -17.87 9.18
C GLN A 46 -3.40 -18.10 8.97
N LYS A 47 -2.99 -19.24 8.41
CA LYS A 47 -1.59 -19.51 8.06
C LYS A 47 -1.05 -18.48 7.07
N ALA A 48 -1.81 -18.20 6.01
CA ALA A 48 -1.43 -17.20 5.03
C ALA A 48 -1.25 -15.82 5.66
N PHE A 49 -2.15 -15.41 6.56
CA PHE A 49 -2.03 -14.14 7.30
C PHE A 49 -0.81 -14.09 8.22
N ILE A 50 -0.45 -15.19 8.88
CA ILE A 50 0.72 -15.24 9.76
C ILE A 50 2.02 -15.14 8.95
N ASP A 51 2.07 -15.79 7.78
CA ASP A 51 3.26 -15.77 6.93
C ASP A 51 3.41 -14.45 6.17
N GLU A 52 2.30 -13.83 5.75
CA GLU A 52 2.25 -12.52 5.11
C GLU A 52 1.20 -11.60 5.77
N PRO A 53 1.53 -10.97 6.90
CA PRO A 53 0.59 -10.07 7.57
C PRO A 53 0.36 -8.80 6.73
N ASP A 54 -0.91 -8.52 6.40
CA ASP A 54 -1.32 -7.30 5.70
C ASP A 54 -1.69 -6.19 6.68
N LEU A 55 -0.68 -5.62 7.34
CA LEU A 55 -0.87 -4.44 8.20
C LEU A 55 -0.81 -3.17 7.35
N GLN A 56 -1.92 -2.44 7.30
CA GLN A 56 -2.01 -1.16 6.59
C GLN A 56 -2.23 -0.01 7.56
N ILE A 57 -1.36 1.00 7.47
CA ILE A 57 -1.43 2.21 8.30
C ILE A 57 -1.65 3.40 7.37
N ALA A 58 -2.81 4.06 7.50
CA ALA A 58 -3.11 5.27 6.76
C ALA A 58 -2.63 6.51 7.55
N ILE A 59 -1.75 7.31 6.94
CA ILE A 59 -1.28 8.58 7.51
C ILE A 59 -1.98 9.73 6.80
N VAL A 60 -2.84 10.45 7.51
CA VAL A 60 -3.68 11.53 6.96
C VAL A 60 -3.39 12.86 7.66
N GLY A 61 -3.59 13.98 6.96
CA GLY A 61 -3.39 15.32 7.50
C GLY A 61 -3.22 16.36 6.41
N THR A 62 -3.33 17.64 6.77
CA THR A 62 -3.19 18.76 5.82
C THR A 62 -1.80 18.81 5.18
N ILE A 63 -1.68 19.51 4.05
CA ILE A 63 -0.38 19.78 3.40
C ILE A 63 0.50 20.52 4.42
N LYS A 64 1.80 20.19 4.48
CA LYS A 64 2.78 20.73 5.44
C LYS A 64 2.59 20.34 6.91
N ALA A 65 1.73 19.37 7.23
CA ALA A 65 1.57 18.86 8.59
C ALA A 65 2.74 17.99 9.11
N GLY A 66 3.83 17.84 8.34
CA GLY A 66 4.99 17.03 8.74
C GLY A 66 4.86 15.52 8.52
N LYS A 67 3.89 15.07 7.70
CA LYS A 67 3.67 13.63 7.41
C LYS A 67 4.91 12.93 6.86
N SER A 68 5.57 13.51 5.85
CA SER A 68 6.80 12.95 5.27
C SER A 68 7.93 12.91 6.30
N THR A 69 8.05 13.94 7.15
CA THR A 69 9.02 13.97 8.25
C THR A 69 8.76 12.86 9.26
N PHE A 70 7.50 12.63 9.63
CA PHE A 70 7.12 11.53 10.51
C PHE A 70 7.45 10.16 9.91
N ILE A 71 7.15 9.96 8.62
CA ILE A 71 7.47 8.72 7.90
C ILE A 71 8.99 8.49 7.87
N ASN A 72 9.78 9.52 7.55
CA ASN A 72 11.24 9.42 7.53
C ASN A 72 11.83 9.12 8.92
N ALA A 73 11.27 9.72 9.96
CA ALA A 73 11.65 9.41 11.34
C ALA A 73 11.28 7.98 11.73
N LEU A 74 10.12 7.48 11.28
CA LEU A 74 9.67 6.11 11.55
C LEU A 74 10.53 5.06 10.84
N PHE A 75 11.02 5.35 9.63
CA PHE A 75 11.89 4.45 8.88
C PHE A 75 13.38 4.64 9.18
N GLU A 76 13.73 5.64 9.98
CA GLU A 76 15.11 6.09 10.22
C GLU A 76 15.89 6.41 8.93
N GLU A 77 15.16 6.65 7.84
CA GLU A 77 15.65 6.81 6.48
C GLU A 77 14.84 7.89 5.75
N ASN A 78 15.52 8.76 5.00
CA ASN A 78 14.87 9.88 4.29
C ASN A 78 14.26 9.46 2.94
N ILE A 79 13.34 8.49 2.93
CA ILE A 79 12.77 7.90 1.71
C ILE A 79 11.57 8.72 1.19
N ALA A 80 10.72 9.24 2.08
CA ALA A 80 9.60 10.08 1.69
C ALA A 80 10.10 11.47 1.30
N SER A 81 9.65 11.97 0.14
CA SER A 81 9.96 13.34 -0.26
C SER A 81 9.38 14.33 0.76
N THR A 82 10.25 15.19 1.30
CA THR A 82 9.89 16.27 2.23
C THR A 82 9.69 17.59 1.50
N ASP A 83 9.78 17.61 0.16
CA ASP A 83 9.59 18.82 -0.61
C ASP A 83 8.19 19.39 -0.36
N VAL A 84 8.18 20.68 -0.06
CA VAL A 84 7.01 21.43 0.37
C VAL A 84 6.31 22.05 -0.85
N THR A 85 6.20 21.28 -1.94
CA THR A 85 5.40 21.71 -3.08
C THR A 85 3.93 21.36 -2.81
N PRO A 86 2.96 22.24 -3.15
CA PRO A 86 1.54 21.93 -3.03
C PRO A 86 1.11 20.68 -3.84
N GLU A 87 1.98 20.19 -4.72
CA GLU A 87 1.83 19.08 -5.66
C GLU A 87 1.70 17.68 -5.02
N THR A 88 1.76 17.55 -3.69
CA THR A 88 1.74 16.25 -2.98
C THR A 88 0.35 15.58 -2.95
N ALA A 89 -0.22 15.25 -4.12
CA ALA A 89 -1.49 14.55 -4.25
C ALA A 89 -1.38 13.12 -4.80
N SER A 90 -0.17 12.63 -5.11
CA SER A 90 0.01 11.22 -5.49
C SER A 90 -0.06 10.34 -4.25
N LEU A 91 -0.99 9.37 -4.26
CA LEU A 91 -1.12 8.38 -3.19
C LEU A 91 0.16 7.52 -3.12
N THR A 92 0.96 7.71 -2.08
CA THR A 92 2.19 6.96 -1.87
C THR A 92 1.97 5.81 -0.89
N LYS A 93 2.27 4.58 -1.30
CA LYS A 93 2.25 3.39 -0.45
C LYS A 93 3.68 2.92 -0.19
N PHE A 94 4.07 2.85 1.08
CA PHE A 94 5.31 2.21 1.50
C PHE A 94 5.02 0.75 1.85
N ARG A 95 5.79 -0.18 1.28
CA ARG A 95 5.68 -1.61 1.55
C ARG A 95 7.07 -2.18 1.78
N TYR A 96 7.18 -3.07 2.76
CA TYR A 96 8.40 -3.83 2.96
C TYR A 96 8.68 -4.73 1.75
N SER A 97 9.95 -4.78 1.35
CA SER A 97 10.45 -5.63 0.27
C SER A 97 11.91 -5.99 0.59
N THR A 98 12.34 -7.17 0.17
CA THR A 98 13.75 -7.59 0.29
C THR A 98 14.68 -6.84 -0.67
N LYS A 99 14.09 -6.15 -1.67
CA LYS A 99 14.78 -5.31 -2.64
C LYS A 99 14.22 -3.89 -2.63
N ASN A 100 15.08 -2.91 -2.90
CA ASN A 100 14.64 -1.54 -3.16
C ASN A 100 13.90 -1.49 -4.50
N LYS A 101 12.65 -1.05 -4.47
CA LYS A 101 11.76 -1.06 -5.64
C LYS A 101 10.86 0.17 -5.63
N LEU A 102 10.69 0.79 -6.79
CA LEU A 102 9.67 1.80 -7.05
C LEU A 102 8.63 1.24 -8.02
N GLU A 103 7.37 1.36 -7.66
CA GLU A 103 6.24 1.03 -8.53
C GLU A 103 5.45 2.31 -8.82
N VAL A 104 5.37 2.69 -10.09
CA VAL A 104 4.55 3.81 -10.55
C VAL A 104 3.35 3.23 -11.27
N LYS A 105 2.17 3.41 -10.68
CA LYS A 105 0.91 2.94 -11.23
C LYS A 105 0.21 4.06 -11.98
N PHE A 106 -0.23 3.75 -13.19
CA PHE A 106 -0.98 4.68 -14.02
C PHE A 106 -2.44 4.26 -14.06
N TYR A 107 -3.33 5.26 -14.07
CA TYR A 107 -4.75 4.98 -14.24
C TYR A 107 -5.01 4.41 -15.63
N ASN A 108 -5.81 3.36 -15.69
CA ASN A 108 -6.43 2.97 -16.95
C ASN A 108 -7.58 3.93 -17.31
N LYS A 109 -8.11 3.81 -18.52
CA LYS A 109 -9.18 4.69 -19.01
C LYS A 109 -10.43 4.65 -18.13
N ALA A 110 -10.85 3.46 -17.69
CA ALA A 110 -12.04 3.29 -16.88
C ALA A 110 -11.89 3.92 -15.50
N GLU A 111 -10.74 3.71 -14.85
CA GLU A 111 -10.43 4.33 -13.54
C GLU A 111 -10.33 5.85 -13.66
N TRP A 112 -9.74 6.35 -14.74
CA TRP A 112 -9.68 7.79 -14.99
C TRP A 112 -11.07 8.39 -15.20
N ASP A 113 -11.93 7.73 -15.98
CA ASP A 113 -13.30 8.18 -16.22
C ASP A 113 -14.10 8.21 -14.91
N GLU A 114 -13.95 7.19 -14.05
CA GLU A 114 -14.56 7.15 -12.72
C GLU A 114 -14.07 8.31 -11.83
N LEU A 115 -12.77 8.54 -11.79
CA LEU A 115 -12.18 9.67 -11.07
C LEU A 115 -12.75 11.00 -11.58
N TRP A 116 -12.84 11.18 -12.89
CA TRP A 116 -13.32 12.42 -13.50
C TRP A 116 -14.82 12.66 -13.24
N GLU A 117 -15.64 11.60 -13.22
CA GLU A 117 -17.03 11.69 -12.80
C GLU A 117 -17.17 12.10 -11.32
N SER A 118 -16.29 11.57 -10.45
CA SER A 118 -16.26 11.97 -9.04
C SER A 118 -15.94 13.47 -8.86
N VAL A 119 -15.00 14.00 -9.66
CA VAL A 119 -14.64 15.42 -9.70
C VAL A 119 -15.85 16.25 -10.12
N LYS A 120 -16.50 15.92 -11.25
CA LYS A 120 -17.70 16.63 -11.74
C LYS A 120 -18.84 16.65 -10.72
N LYS A 121 -19.02 15.54 -9.99
CA LYS A 121 -20.03 15.46 -8.92
C LYS A 121 -19.68 16.40 -7.76
N SER A 122 -18.42 16.42 -7.34
CA SER A 122 -17.95 17.30 -6.26
C SER A 122 -17.96 18.80 -6.60
N GLU A 123 -17.88 19.16 -7.88
CA GLU A 123 -18.07 20.56 -8.33
C GLU A 123 -19.48 21.07 -8.08
N LYS A 124 -20.51 20.23 -8.32
CA LYS A 124 -21.91 20.58 -8.04
C LYS A 124 -22.16 20.85 -6.55
N GLU A 125 -21.30 20.29 -5.69
CA GLU A 125 -21.33 20.43 -4.24
C GLU A 125 -20.33 21.48 -3.70
N ASN A 126 -19.71 22.29 -4.57
CA ASN A 126 -18.70 23.31 -4.23
C ASN A 126 -17.42 22.78 -3.53
N LYS A 127 -17.12 21.47 -3.63
CA LYS A 127 -15.93 20.84 -3.04
C LYS A 127 -14.85 20.46 -4.06
N GLY A 128 -15.16 20.48 -5.35
CA GLY A 128 -14.30 19.98 -6.43
C GLY A 128 -13.48 21.00 -7.23
N LYS A 129 -13.60 22.30 -6.96
CA LYS A 129 -13.03 23.34 -7.83
C LYS A 129 -11.50 23.31 -7.91
N VAL A 130 -10.84 23.03 -6.80
CA VAL A 130 -9.36 23.11 -6.69
C VAL A 130 -8.67 22.16 -7.66
N PHE A 131 -9.11 20.90 -7.75
CA PHE A 131 -8.47 19.91 -8.60
C PHE A 131 -8.61 20.25 -10.10
N LYS A 132 -9.79 20.68 -10.54
CA LYS A 132 -10.03 20.98 -11.95
C LYS A 132 -9.31 22.25 -12.41
N GLU A 133 -9.31 23.29 -11.59
CA GLU A 133 -8.56 24.53 -11.87
C GLU A 133 -7.06 24.25 -12.00
N GLU A 134 -6.51 23.38 -11.14
CA GLU A 134 -5.11 22.95 -11.19
C GLU A 134 -4.83 22.07 -12.43
N PHE A 135 -5.73 21.15 -12.75
CA PHE A 135 -5.63 20.29 -13.94
C PHE A 135 -5.64 21.12 -15.23
N GLU A 136 -6.50 22.13 -15.33
CA GLU A 136 -6.57 23.02 -16.49
C GLU A 136 -5.35 23.95 -16.58
N SER A 137 -4.93 24.55 -15.45
CA SER A 137 -3.80 25.50 -15.43
C SER A 137 -2.43 24.86 -15.65
N SER A 138 -2.25 23.60 -15.27
CA SER A 138 -1.03 22.82 -15.53
C SER A 138 -0.89 22.36 -16.98
N GLY A 139 -1.93 22.50 -17.80
CA GLY A 139 -1.94 21.99 -19.18
C GLY A 139 -1.95 20.46 -19.24
N ALA A 140 -2.37 19.78 -18.16
CA ALA A 140 -2.37 18.33 -18.04
C ALA A 140 -3.20 17.63 -19.14
N GLU A 141 -4.25 18.29 -19.65
CA GLU A 141 -5.06 17.76 -20.76
C GLU A 141 -4.22 17.48 -22.02
N ASN A 142 -3.13 18.22 -22.26
CA ASN A 142 -2.27 18.03 -23.43
C ASN A 142 -1.37 16.78 -23.33
N ILE A 143 -1.04 16.35 -22.13
CA ILE A 143 -0.15 15.20 -21.86
C ILE A 143 -0.91 13.97 -21.37
N LYS A 144 -2.20 14.13 -21.03
CA LYS A 144 -3.06 13.11 -20.44
C LYS A 144 -3.01 11.76 -21.18
N ASN A 145 -3.06 11.79 -22.50
CA ASN A 145 -3.08 10.57 -23.32
C ASN A 145 -1.76 9.80 -23.29
N ASP A 146 -0.66 10.42 -22.87
CA ASP A 146 0.64 9.77 -22.74
C ASP A 146 0.73 8.95 -21.44
N TYR A 147 -0.12 9.25 -20.44
CA TYR A 147 -0.08 8.63 -19.12
C TYR A 147 -1.29 7.72 -18.85
N ILE A 148 -2.48 8.03 -19.36
CA ILE A 148 -3.66 7.19 -19.15
C ILE A 148 -3.58 5.91 -19.98
N GLY A 149 -3.65 4.77 -19.32
CA GLY A 149 -3.50 3.45 -19.92
C GLY A 149 -2.05 3.12 -20.28
N ALA A 150 -1.08 3.92 -19.82
CA ALA A 150 0.32 3.53 -19.83
C ALA A 150 0.53 2.31 -18.93
N SER A 151 1.48 1.46 -19.29
CA SER A 151 1.85 0.32 -18.45
C SER A 151 2.51 0.79 -17.16
N ASP A 152 2.19 0.13 -16.06
CA ASP A 152 2.86 0.31 -14.78
C ASP A 152 4.38 0.19 -14.95
N LYS A 153 5.11 1.11 -14.32
CA LYS A 153 6.57 1.08 -14.30
C LYS A 153 7.05 0.47 -13.00
N ILE A 154 7.95 -0.48 -13.14
CA ILE A 154 8.62 -1.16 -12.03
C ILE A 154 10.12 -0.95 -12.19
N GLU A 155 10.73 -0.28 -11.23
CA GLU A 155 12.17 -0.04 -11.20
C GLU A 155 12.74 -0.65 -9.92
N GLU A 156 13.55 -1.71 -10.07
CA GLU A 156 14.39 -2.23 -8.97
C GLU A 156 15.72 -1.48 -8.97
N VAL A 157 16.15 -1.01 -7.81
CA VAL A 157 17.38 -0.21 -7.65
C VAL A 157 18.32 -0.87 -6.66
N SER A 158 19.63 -0.61 -6.82
CA SER A 158 20.64 -1.35 -6.07
C SER A 158 20.84 -0.82 -4.65
N ASN A 159 20.49 0.44 -4.40
CA ASN A 159 20.69 1.09 -3.10
C ASN A 159 19.60 2.13 -2.81
N ILE A 160 19.55 2.56 -1.54
CA ILE A 160 18.52 3.48 -1.04
C ILE A 160 18.66 4.90 -1.58
N GLU A 161 19.87 5.33 -1.96
CA GLU A 161 20.11 6.67 -2.49
C GLU A 161 19.55 6.80 -3.92
N GLU A 162 19.73 5.76 -4.73
CA GLU A 162 19.12 5.64 -6.05
C GLU A 162 17.59 5.61 -5.95
N LEU A 163 17.05 4.89 -4.96
CA LEU A 163 15.62 4.90 -4.67
C LEU A 163 15.12 6.31 -4.34
N LYS A 164 15.82 7.05 -3.48
CA LYS A 164 15.47 8.43 -3.11
C LYS A 164 15.46 9.36 -4.32
N ASN A 165 16.44 9.25 -5.20
CA ASN A 165 16.50 10.04 -6.42
C ASN A 165 15.34 9.72 -7.37
N LYS A 166 14.99 8.43 -7.50
CA LYS A 166 13.85 8.00 -8.31
C LYS A 166 12.52 8.46 -7.72
N VAL A 167 12.33 8.35 -6.40
CA VAL A 167 11.12 8.87 -5.74
C VAL A 167 10.96 10.36 -6.04
N LYS A 168 12.03 11.17 -5.90
CA LYS A 168 11.99 12.60 -6.23
C LYS A 168 11.58 12.88 -7.67
N GLU A 169 12.05 12.10 -8.65
CA GLU A 169 11.68 12.25 -10.07
C GLU A 169 10.15 12.17 -10.29
N TYR A 170 9.46 11.33 -9.52
CA TYR A 170 8.01 11.10 -9.64
C TYR A 170 7.16 11.88 -8.62
N THR A 171 7.76 12.46 -7.58
CA THR A 171 7.02 13.19 -6.53
C THR A 171 7.29 14.70 -6.49
N SER A 172 8.34 15.19 -7.16
CA SER A 172 8.74 16.60 -7.13
C SER A 172 8.84 17.12 -8.57
N LYS A 173 7.77 17.74 -9.08
CA LYS A 173 7.76 18.42 -10.39
C LYS A 173 6.81 19.61 -10.42
#